data_AF-A0A9X5BJR7-F1
#
_entry.id   AF-A0A9X5BJR7-F1
#
_cell.length_a   1.000
_cell.length_b   1.000
_cell.length_c   1.000
_cell.angle_alpha   90.00
_cell.angle_beta   90.00
_cell.angle_gamma   90.00
#
_symmetry.space_group_name_H-M   'P 1'
#
loop_
_entity.id
_entity.type
_entity.pdbx_description
1 polymer ?
#
loop_
_entity_poly.entity_id
_entity_poly.type
_entity_poly.pdbx_seq_one_letter_code
_entity_poly.pdbx_strand_id
1 'polypeptide(L)'
;MKEIKNLQEKRLIIARHIMLDQIEPTDENIINAWCNPFSADKYKLEHTEDTDLFNWMRKFISNNDVKSCKEQLARLRRKGERNLKSKGERVGYGAKLVKEPKDTLAIYNIFTKGKKYSGNYTALCLRMGRLPKKD
;
A
#
# COMPACT_ATOMS: atom_id res chain seq x y z
N MET A 1 12.72 -13.80 -5.10
CA MET A 1 11.89 -12.90 -5.94
C MET A 1 11.82 -11.52 -5.29
N LYS A 2 11.92 -10.39 -6.03
CA LYS A 2 11.84 -9.04 -5.42
C LYS A 2 10.38 -8.72 -5.05
N GLU A 3 10.08 -8.63 -3.75
CA GLU A 3 8.76 -8.33 -3.16
C GLU A 3 8.01 -7.18 -3.87
N ILE A 4 6.69 -7.32 -4.04
CA ILE A 4 5.82 -6.22 -4.46
C ILE A 4 5.72 -5.23 -3.28
N LYS A 5 6.23 -4.02 -3.47
CA LYS A 5 6.22 -3.00 -2.42
C LYS A 5 4.80 -2.51 -2.14
N ASN A 6 4.50 -2.29 -0.85
CA ASN A 6 3.17 -1.89 -0.37
C ASN A 6 2.05 -2.89 -0.76
N LEU A 7 2.37 -4.19 -0.84
CA LEU A 7 1.48 -5.25 -1.32
C LEU A 7 0.06 -5.19 -0.72
N GLN A 8 -0.04 -5.10 0.61
CA GLN A 8 -1.33 -5.09 1.31
C GLN A 8 -2.19 -3.88 0.94
N GLU A 9 -1.59 -2.70 0.77
CA GLU A 9 -2.34 -1.51 0.38
C GLU A 9 -2.83 -1.64 -1.07
N LYS A 10 -1.96 -2.12 -1.97
CA LYS A 10 -2.34 -2.39 -3.37
C LYS A 10 -3.45 -3.42 -3.47
N ARG A 11 -3.35 -4.55 -2.75
CA ARG A 11 -4.39 -5.59 -2.67
C ARG A 11 -5.76 -5.00 -2.34
N LEU A 12 -5.84 -4.16 -1.32
CA LEU A 12 -7.10 -3.51 -0.93
C LEU A 12 -7.60 -2.51 -1.98
N ILE A 13 -6.71 -1.72 -2.59
CA ILE A 13 -7.09 -0.79 -3.67
C ILE A 13 -7.68 -1.55 -4.87
N ILE A 14 -7.01 -2.63 -5.29
CA ILE A 14 -7.46 -3.44 -6.43
C ILE A 14 -8.73 -4.21 -6.11
N ALA A 15 -8.84 -4.81 -4.93
CA ALA A 15 -10.05 -5.50 -4.50
C ALA A 15 -11.26 -4.56 -4.49
N ARG A 16 -11.09 -3.32 -4.00
CA ARG A 16 -12.13 -2.29 -4.06
C ARG A 16 -12.56 -1.99 -5.49
N HIS A 17 -11.61 -1.86 -6.42
CA HIS A 17 -11.92 -1.56 -7.83
C HIS A 17 -12.74 -2.69 -8.46
N ILE A 18 -12.29 -3.94 -8.30
CA ILE A 18 -13.00 -5.13 -8.79
C ILE A 18 -14.41 -5.22 -8.21
N MET A 19 -14.57 -4.98 -6.89
CA MET A 19 -15.90 -4.98 -6.24
C MET A 19 -16.82 -3.86 -6.74
N LEU A 20 -16.28 -2.66 -6.98
CA LEU A 20 -17.08 -1.51 -7.44
C LEU A 20 -17.59 -1.72 -8.86
N ASP A 21 -16.73 -2.25 -9.71
CA ASP A 21 -17.02 -2.46 -11.13
C ASP A 21 -17.68 -3.83 -11.37
N GLN A 22 -17.92 -4.59 -10.30
CA GLN A 22 -18.55 -5.91 -10.31
C GLN A 22 -17.86 -6.89 -11.27
N ILE A 23 -16.53 -6.77 -11.37
CA ILE A 23 -15.70 -7.60 -12.24
C ILE A 23 -15.52 -8.97 -11.58
N GLU A 24 -15.62 -10.05 -12.36
CA GLU A 24 -15.31 -11.38 -11.86
C GLU A 24 -13.82 -11.48 -11.49
N PRO A 25 -13.44 -11.93 -10.28
CA PRO A 25 -12.07 -11.91 -9.80
C PRO A 25 -11.22 -13.07 -10.36
N THR A 26 -11.16 -13.21 -11.68
CA THR A 26 -10.22 -14.14 -12.35
C THR A 26 -8.78 -13.61 -12.25
N ASP A 27 -7.78 -14.48 -12.42
CA ASP A 27 -6.38 -14.09 -12.33
C ASP A 27 -6.04 -12.99 -13.36
N GLU A 28 -6.54 -13.13 -14.59
CA GLU A 28 -6.39 -12.12 -15.65
C GLU A 28 -7.04 -10.78 -15.29
N ASN A 29 -8.27 -10.79 -14.77
CA ASN A 29 -8.96 -9.57 -14.35
C ASN A 29 -8.25 -8.90 -13.18
N ILE A 30 -7.70 -9.67 -12.24
CA ILE A 30 -6.89 -9.16 -11.14
C ILE A 30 -5.61 -8.50 -11.67
N ILE A 31 -4.90 -9.14 -12.60
CA ILE A 31 -3.69 -8.58 -13.22
C ILE A 31 -4.02 -7.27 -13.95
N ASN A 32 -5.08 -7.25 -14.76
CA ASN A 32 -5.50 -6.08 -15.52
C ASN A 32 -5.89 -4.92 -14.60
N ALA A 33 -6.73 -5.17 -13.59
CA ALA A 33 -7.11 -4.18 -12.60
C ALA A 33 -5.91 -3.65 -11.83
N TRP A 34 -4.90 -4.49 -11.56
CA TRP A 34 -3.68 -4.09 -10.86
C TRP A 34 -2.75 -3.24 -11.70
N CYS A 35 -2.54 -3.62 -12.95
CA CYS A 35 -1.57 -2.97 -13.84
C CYS A 35 -2.01 -1.56 -14.27
N ASN A 36 -3.30 -1.25 -14.18
CA ASN A 36 -3.80 0.10 -14.48
C ASN A 36 -3.18 1.17 -13.53
N PRO A 37 -3.38 1.11 -12.20
CA PRO A 37 -2.72 2.05 -11.28
C PRO A 37 -1.26 1.70 -10.97
N PHE A 38 -0.81 0.45 -11.19
CA PHE A 38 0.52 -0.04 -10.77
C PHE A 38 1.27 -0.82 -11.86
N SER A 39 1.41 -0.22 -13.04
CA SER A 39 2.08 -0.83 -14.22
C SER A 39 3.49 -1.39 -13.94
N ALA A 40 4.21 -0.82 -12.98
CA ALA A 40 5.53 -1.30 -12.55
C ALA A 40 5.54 -2.72 -11.94
N ASP A 41 4.37 -3.25 -11.56
CA ASP A 41 4.23 -4.61 -11.04
C ASP A 41 3.91 -5.65 -12.13
N LYS A 42 3.57 -5.22 -13.36
CA LYS A 42 3.07 -6.08 -14.45
C LYS A 42 3.93 -7.31 -14.69
N TYR A 43 5.22 -7.10 -14.98
CA TYR A 43 6.17 -8.19 -15.21
C TYR A 43 6.18 -9.20 -14.06
N LYS A 44 6.09 -8.74 -12.81
CA LYS A 44 6.09 -9.63 -11.65
C LYS A 44 4.80 -10.43 -11.55
N LEU A 45 3.66 -9.81 -11.82
CA LEU A 45 2.35 -10.47 -11.74
C LEU A 45 2.17 -11.52 -12.83
N GLU A 46 2.60 -11.22 -14.05
CA GLU A 46 2.51 -12.16 -15.19
C GLU A 46 3.45 -13.35 -15.05
N HIS A 47 4.55 -13.21 -14.30
CA HIS A 47 5.57 -14.25 -14.12
C HIS A 47 5.62 -14.75 -12.66
N THR A 48 4.56 -14.52 -11.88
CA THR A 48 4.51 -15.02 -10.51
C THR A 48 3.98 -16.45 -10.50
N GLU A 49 4.71 -17.34 -9.84
CA GLU A 49 4.22 -18.67 -9.46
C GLU A 49 3.46 -18.61 -8.11
N ASP A 50 3.44 -17.45 -7.44
CA ASP A 50 2.78 -17.22 -6.17
C ASP A 50 1.26 -17.12 -6.37
N THR A 51 0.60 -18.26 -6.30
CA THR A 51 -0.87 -18.35 -6.36
C THR A 51 -1.55 -17.77 -5.11
N ASP A 52 -0.84 -17.54 -4.00
CA ASP A 52 -1.43 -17.04 -2.76
C ASP A 52 -1.93 -15.60 -2.92
N LEU A 53 -1.32 -14.81 -3.80
CA LEU A 53 -1.83 -13.50 -4.17
C LEU A 53 -3.26 -13.59 -4.71
N PHE A 54 -3.45 -14.39 -5.76
CA PHE A 54 -4.73 -14.52 -6.44
C PHE A 54 -5.77 -15.24 -5.57
N ASN A 55 -5.36 -16.27 -4.85
CA ASN A 55 -6.21 -16.98 -3.88
C ASN A 55 -6.70 -16.05 -2.77
N TRP A 56 -5.81 -15.23 -2.21
CA TRP A 56 -6.18 -14.22 -1.23
C TRP A 56 -7.16 -13.21 -1.82
N MET A 57 -6.90 -12.70 -3.03
CA MET A 57 -7.77 -11.71 -3.69
C MET A 57 -9.18 -12.26 -3.92
N ARG A 58 -9.29 -13.47 -4.51
CA ARG A 58 -10.58 -14.14 -4.73
C ARG A 58 -11.36 -14.32 -3.44
N LYS A 59 -10.71 -14.88 -2.41
CA LYS A 59 -11.32 -15.13 -1.10
C LYS A 59 -11.70 -13.83 -0.39
N PHE A 60 -10.88 -12.79 -0.51
CA PHE A 60 -11.16 -11.50 0.10
C PHE A 60 -12.38 -10.86 -0.58
N ILE A 61 -12.42 -10.87 -1.92
CA ILE A 61 -13.49 -10.29 -2.73
C ILE A 61 -14.81 -11.00 -2.49
N SER A 62 -14.82 -12.34 -2.42
CA SER A 62 -16.04 -13.11 -2.18
C SER A 62 -16.65 -12.89 -0.79
N ASN A 63 -15.82 -12.55 0.21
CA ASN A 63 -16.23 -12.52 1.62
C ASN A 63 -16.40 -11.11 2.18
N ASN A 64 -16.19 -10.07 1.37
CA ASN A 64 -16.22 -8.67 1.82
C ASN A 64 -17.00 -7.80 0.84
N ASP A 65 -17.38 -6.62 1.32
CA ASP A 65 -17.98 -5.57 0.51
C ASP A 65 -17.03 -4.37 0.37
N VAL A 66 -17.47 -3.41 -0.46
CA VAL A 66 -16.74 -2.15 -0.70
C VAL A 66 -16.55 -1.35 0.60
N LYS A 67 -17.47 -1.43 1.56
CA LYS A 67 -17.41 -0.69 2.82
C LYS A 67 -16.30 -1.24 3.72
N SER A 68 -16.28 -2.55 3.96
CA SER A 68 -15.23 -3.29 4.66
C SER A 68 -13.86 -3.00 4.04
N CYS A 69 -13.76 -3.03 2.72
CA CYS A 69 -12.52 -2.74 2.02
C CYS A 69 -11.99 -1.31 2.31
N LYS A 70 -12.87 -0.29 2.26
CA LYS A 70 -12.52 1.09 2.61
C LYS A 70 -12.07 1.23 4.07
N GLU A 71 -12.75 0.57 5.00
CA GLU A 71 -12.41 0.59 6.42
C GLU A 71 -11.04 -0.05 6.69
N GLN A 72 -10.77 -1.20 6.06
CA GLN A 72 -9.48 -1.87 6.14
C GLN A 72 -8.35 -1.03 5.54
N LEU A 73 -8.59 -0.38 4.39
CA LEU A 73 -7.62 0.52 3.77
C LEU A 73 -7.30 1.70 4.69
N ALA A 74 -8.31 2.34 5.28
CA ALA A 74 -8.12 3.44 6.23
C ALA A 74 -7.40 2.97 7.51
N ARG A 75 -7.71 1.77 8.02
CA ARG A 75 -7.02 1.18 9.17
C ARG A 75 -5.54 0.89 8.86
N LEU A 76 -5.25 0.35 7.68
CA LEU A 76 -3.89 0.09 7.22
C LEU A 76 -3.08 1.39 7.13
N ARG A 77 -3.65 2.45 6.55
CA ARG A 77 -3.00 3.76 6.42
C ARG A 77 -2.72 4.42 7.76
N ARG A 78 -3.68 4.42 8.68
CA ARG A 78 -3.48 4.89 10.06
C ARG A 78 -2.40 4.07 10.81
N LYS A 79 -2.34 2.74 10.58
CA LYS A 79 -1.25 1.91 11.11
C LYS A 79 0.10 2.31 10.51
N GLY A 80 0.15 2.56 9.20
CA GLY A 80 1.32 3.08 8.51
C GLY A 80 1.82 4.40 9.10
N GLU A 81 0.94 5.38 9.31
CA GLU A 81 1.27 6.65 9.94
C GLU A 81 1.83 6.47 11.35
N ARG A 82 1.16 5.69 12.21
CA ARG A 82 1.64 5.41 13.59
C ARG A 82 3.01 4.76 13.59
N ASN A 83 3.25 3.81 12.69
CA ASN A 83 4.55 3.17 12.54
C ASN A 83 5.62 4.16 12.07
N LEU A 84 5.29 5.06 11.14
CA LEU A 84 6.21 6.11 10.70
C LEU A 84 6.50 7.10 11.85
N LYS A 85 5.50 7.47 12.66
CA LYS A 85 5.69 8.32 13.85
C LYS A 85 6.64 7.66 14.86
N SER A 86 6.36 6.42 15.24
CA SER A 86 7.21 5.69 16.20
C SER A 86 8.64 5.48 15.69
N LYS A 87 8.81 5.20 14.39
CA LYS A 87 10.15 5.15 13.77
C LYS A 87 10.81 6.53 13.76
N GLY A 88 10.05 7.57 13.47
CA GLY A 88 10.50 8.97 13.46
C GLY A 88 10.94 9.46 14.83
N GLU A 89 10.25 9.10 15.91
CA GLU A 89 10.61 9.48 17.28
C GLU A 89 12.04 9.05 17.64
N ARG A 90 12.44 7.83 17.23
CA ARG A 90 13.81 7.30 17.42
C ARG A 90 14.91 8.12 16.74
N VAL A 91 14.54 8.94 15.78
CA VAL A 91 15.45 9.76 14.96
C VAL A 91 15.11 11.26 15.04
N GLY A 92 14.22 11.65 15.96
CA GLY A 92 13.82 13.05 16.20
C GLY A 92 12.91 13.67 15.12
N TYR A 93 12.09 12.87 14.44
CA TYR A 93 11.22 13.28 13.33
C TYR A 93 9.73 13.01 13.60
N GLY A 94 8.86 13.90 13.11
CA GLY A 94 7.41 13.68 13.08
C GLY A 94 6.96 13.02 11.78
N ALA A 95 5.81 12.35 11.78
CA ALA A 95 5.19 11.82 10.56
C ALA A 95 3.70 12.16 10.49
N LYS A 96 3.15 12.32 9.29
CA LYS A 96 1.72 12.60 9.07
C LYS A 96 1.23 11.97 7.77
N LEU A 97 0.03 11.40 7.78
CA LEU A 97 -0.69 11.00 6.56
C LEU A 97 -1.26 12.25 5.86
N VAL A 98 -0.98 12.41 4.56
CA VAL A 98 -1.20 13.68 3.82
C VAL A 98 -2.30 13.56 2.81
N LYS A 99 -2.30 12.45 2.06
CA LYS A 99 -3.32 12.16 1.06
C LYS A 99 -3.75 10.72 1.22
N GLU A 100 -5.07 10.54 1.21
CA GLU A 100 -5.75 9.25 1.22
C GLU A 100 -6.46 9.02 -0.12
N PRO A 101 -5.71 8.92 -1.24
CA PRO A 101 -6.34 8.67 -2.54
C PRO A 101 -7.05 7.32 -2.53
N LYS A 102 -8.16 7.23 -3.27
CA LYS A 102 -8.96 5.99 -3.34
C LYS A 102 -8.27 4.90 -4.19
N ASP A 103 -7.57 5.34 -5.23
CA ASP A 103 -7.12 4.45 -6.32
C ASP A 103 -5.59 4.39 -6.45
N THR A 104 -4.85 5.05 -5.55
CA THR A 104 -3.39 5.03 -5.50
C THR A 104 -2.87 4.86 -4.08
N LEU A 105 -1.56 4.66 -3.93
CA LEU A 105 -0.91 4.53 -2.63
C LEU A 105 -1.04 5.82 -1.81
N ALA A 106 -1.24 5.69 -0.50
CA ALA A 106 -1.22 6.81 0.41
C ALA A 106 0.13 7.54 0.39
N ILE A 107 0.06 8.86 0.55
CA ILE A 107 1.24 9.71 0.68
C ILE A 107 1.32 10.18 2.11
N TYR A 108 2.48 9.96 2.73
CA TYR A 108 2.81 10.45 4.04
C TYR A 108 3.93 11.50 3.93
N ASN A 109 4.07 12.32 4.96
CA ASN A 109 5.24 13.17 5.18
C ASN A 109 5.98 12.68 6.41
N ILE A 110 7.30 12.79 6.37
CA ILE A 110 8.14 12.85 7.57
C ILE A 110 8.80 14.23 7.63
N PHE A 111 8.86 14.81 8.84
CA PHE A 111 9.38 16.15 9.10
C PHE A 111 10.67 16.06 9.91
N THR A 112 11.74 16.63 9.38
CA THR A 112 13.03 16.77 10.07
C THR A 112 13.28 18.21 10.48
N LYS A 113 14.39 18.46 11.21
CA LYS A 113 14.90 19.81 11.49
C LYS A 113 15.35 20.50 10.19
N GLY A 114 14.41 20.96 9.38
CA GLY A 114 14.63 21.74 8.15
C GLY A 114 14.38 21.01 6.82
N LYS A 115 14.01 19.72 6.80
CA LYS A 115 13.64 19.01 5.55
C LYS A 115 12.32 18.26 5.72
N LYS A 116 11.56 18.21 4.64
CA LYS A 116 10.31 17.45 4.52
C LYS A 116 10.50 16.39 3.44
N TYR A 117 10.23 15.13 3.78
CA TYR A 117 10.22 14.05 2.80
C TYR A 117 8.79 13.55 2.62
N SER A 118 8.38 13.38 1.36
CA SER A 118 7.06 12.89 0.97
C SER A 118 7.18 11.57 0.21
N GLY A 119 6.28 10.63 0.46
CA GLY A 119 6.26 9.36 -0.25
C GLY A 119 5.28 8.34 0.34
N ASN A 120 5.19 7.17 -0.29
CA ASN A 120 4.44 6.05 0.27
C ASN A 120 5.16 5.41 1.46
N TYR A 121 4.47 4.53 2.18
CA TYR A 121 4.96 3.93 3.42
C TYR A 121 6.32 3.24 3.27
N THR A 122 6.50 2.37 2.26
CA THR A 122 7.79 1.70 2.02
C THR A 122 8.90 2.71 1.69
N ALA A 123 8.64 3.72 0.86
CA ALA A 123 9.64 4.72 0.49
C ALA A 123 10.13 5.51 1.72
N LEU A 124 9.23 5.88 2.63
CA LEU A 124 9.59 6.62 3.82
C LEU A 124 10.24 5.75 4.90
N CYS A 125 9.85 4.48 5.02
CA CYS A 125 10.59 3.53 5.86
C CYS A 125 12.05 3.41 5.43
N LEU A 126 12.31 3.28 4.12
CA LEU A 126 13.67 3.25 3.58
C LEU A 126 14.41 4.56 3.81
N ARG A 127 13.74 5.70 3.63
CA ARG A 127 14.32 7.01 3.90
C ARG A 127 14.75 7.15 5.36
N MET A 128 13.87 6.82 6.31
CA MET A 128 14.17 6.91 7.75
C MET A 128 15.33 6.00 8.15
N GLY A 129 15.42 4.79 7.59
CA GLY A 129 16.53 3.87 7.88
C GLY A 129 17.91 4.39 7.42
N ARG A 130 17.95 5.44 6.60
CA ARG A 130 19.19 6.10 6.14
C ARG A 130 19.49 7.40 6.89
N LEU A 131 18.60 7.84 7.79
CA LEU A 131 18.81 9.05 8.57
C LEU A 131 19.63 8.72 9.83
N PRO A 132 20.49 9.64 10.28
CA PRO A 132 21.23 9.46 11.52
C PRO A 132 20.26 9.30 12.69
N LYS A 133 20.64 8.48 13.67
CA LYS A 133 19.88 8.33 14.90
C LYS A 133 19.96 9.61 15.72
N LYS A 134 18.95 9.82 16.56
CA LYS A 134 19.04 10.87 17.57
C LYS A 134 20.10 10.42 18.59
N ASP A 135 21.09 11.28 18.82
CA ASP A 135 22.09 11.10 19.88
C ASP A 135 21.43 11.01 21.26
#